data_AF-A0A1C0U120-F1
#
_entry.id   AF-A0A1C0U120-F1
#
_cell.length_a   1.000
_cell.length_b   1.000
_cell.length_c   1.000
_cell.angle_alpha   90.00
_cell.angle_beta   90.00
_cell.angle_gamma   90.00
#
_symmetry.space_group_name_H-M   'P 1'
#
loop_
_entity.id
_entity.type
_entity.pdbx_description
1 polymer ?
#
loop_
_entity_poly.entity_id
_entity_poly.type
_entity_poly.pdbx_seq_one_letter_code
_entity_poly.pdbx_strand_id
1 'polypeptide(L)'
;MVNKKKILHIIGAFSFIILTLFTFFSSGENLISLVKMEDKIIFSGPVFMLFFSFPFLSYFIVSVIFLNIKNRWPKHHDSFINCFGVIAIVSFFLSFPLSFYVDYKLKSENYLVCEKISWRSPNTYVKNIKLCD
;
A
#
# COMPACT_ATOMS: atom_id res chain seq x y z
N MET A 1 15.71 -14.85 -32.60
CA MET A 1 16.25 -15.33 -31.31
C MET A 1 15.55 -14.60 -30.18
N VAL A 2 14.75 -15.29 -29.36
CA VAL A 2 14.13 -14.67 -28.20
C VAL A 2 15.21 -14.37 -27.16
N ASN A 3 15.33 -13.10 -26.78
CA ASN A 3 16.36 -12.67 -25.83
C ASN A 3 15.99 -13.17 -24.43
N LYS A 4 16.68 -14.20 -23.93
CA LYS A 4 16.44 -14.82 -22.61
C LYS A 4 16.38 -13.80 -21.47
N LYS A 5 17.15 -12.71 -21.56
CA LYS A 5 17.12 -11.60 -20.57
C LYS A 5 15.77 -10.88 -20.52
N LYS A 6 15.14 -10.65 -21.68
CA LYS A 6 13.83 -9.99 -21.77
C LYS A 6 12.73 -10.86 -21.13
N ILE A 7 12.77 -12.17 -21.35
CA ILE A 7 11.82 -13.11 -20.70
C ILE A 7 11.96 -13.04 -19.18
N LEU A 8 13.19 -13.09 -18.65
CA LEU A 8 13.42 -13.02 -17.21
C LEU A 8 12.87 -11.74 -16.59
N HIS A 9 13.08 -10.58 -17.24
CA HIS A 9 12.51 -9.32 -16.77
C HIS A 9 10.98 -9.31 -16.75
N ILE A 10 10.34 -9.90 -17.77
CA ILE A 10 8.88 -9.98 -17.83
C ILE A 10 8.33 -10.89 -16.73
N ILE A 11 8.94 -12.04 -16.50
CA ILE A 11 8.55 -12.96 -15.41
C ILE A 11 8.70 -12.27 -14.05
N GLY A 12 9.84 -11.60 -13.83
CA GLY A 12 10.07 -10.83 -12.60
C GLY A 12 9.05 -9.69 -12.42
N ALA A 13 8.76 -8.93 -13.48
CA ALA A 13 7.73 -7.89 -13.42
C ALA A 13 6.35 -8.49 -13.07
N PHE A 14 6.01 -9.66 -13.60
CA PHE A 14 4.75 -10.33 -13.30
C PHE A 14 4.67 -10.77 -11.83
N SER A 15 5.75 -11.31 -11.26
CA SER A 15 5.78 -11.68 -9.84
C SER A 15 5.66 -10.45 -8.93
N PHE A 16 6.30 -9.34 -9.28
CA PHE A 16 6.15 -8.08 -8.56
C PHE A 16 4.71 -7.53 -8.63
N ILE A 17 4.03 -7.62 -9.79
CA ILE A 17 2.61 -7.20 -9.89
C ILE A 17 1.74 -8.01 -8.93
N ILE A 18 1.92 -9.33 -8.88
CA ILE A 18 1.14 -10.21 -7.98
C ILE A 18 1.39 -9.82 -6.51
N LEU A 19 2.65 -9.59 -6.14
CA LEU A 19 3.00 -9.13 -4.79
C LEU A 19 2.36 -7.79 -4.46
N THR A 20 2.44 -6.82 -5.38
CA THR A 20 1.86 -5.48 -5.21
C THR A 20 0.33 -5.53 -5.10
N LEU A 21 -0.34 -6.41 -5.87
CA LEU A 21 -1.78 -6.66 -5.74
C LEU A 21 -2.14 -7.24 -4.37
N PHE A 22 -1.41 -8.25 -3.91
CA PHE A 22 -1.63 -8.83 -2.58
C PHE A 22 -1.53 -7.77 -1.47
N THR A 23 -0.50 -6.92 -1.52
CA THR A 23 -0.34 -5.83 -0.55
C THR A 23 -1.45 -4.78 -0.64
N PHE A 24 -1.97 -4.52 -1.84
CA PHE A 24 -3.09 -3.58 -2.04
C PHE A 24 -4.39 -4.11 -1.43
N PHE A 25 -4.72 -5.38 -1.66
CA PHE A 25 -5.92 -5.97 -1.06
C PHE A 25 -5.83 -6.01 0.47
N SER A 26 -4.70 -6.45 1.02
CA SER A 26 -4.50 -6.50 2.47
C SER A 26 -4.56 -5.10 3.12
N SER A 27 -3.93 -4.09 2.51
CA SER A 27 -4.03 -2.71 3.01
C SER A 27 -5.42 -2.10 2.82
N GLY A 28 -6.14 -2.48 1.76
CA GLY A 28 -7.52 -2.07 1.52
C GLY A 28 -8.48 -2.60 2.58
N GLU A 29 -8.38 -3.89 2.95
CA GLU A 29 -9.17 -4.48 4.03
C GLU A 29 -8.96 -3.75 5.37
N ASN A 30 -7.71 -3.42 5.69
CA ASN A 30 -7.35 -2.64 6.89
C ASN A 30 -7.95 -1.22 6.89
N LEU A 31 -8.02 -0.57 5.74
CA LEU A 31 -8.66 0.75 5.63
C LEU A 31 -10.19 0.64 5.70
N ILE A 32 -10.77 -0.40 5.10
CA ILE A 32 -12.22 -0.65 5.15
C ILE A 32 -12.67 -0.92 6.58
N SER A 33 -11.93 -1.73 7.35
CA SER A 33 -12.25 -2.00 8.75
C SER A 33 -12.19 -0.74 9.62
N LEU A 34 -11.22 0.16 9.35
CA LEU A 34 -11.16 1.47 9.97
C LEU A 34 -12.37 2.35 9.63
N VAL A 35 -12.78 2.41 8.36
CA VAL A 35 -13.94 3.23 7.93
C VAL A 35 -15.25 2.70 8.51
N LYS A 36 -15.39 1.37 8.61
CA LYS A 36 -16.57 0.72 9.18
C LYS A 36 -16.60 0.71 10.71
N MET A 37 -15.51 1.14 11.37
CA MET A 37 -15.37 1.07 12.83
C MET A 37 -15.63 -0.33 13.38
N GLU A 38 -14.99 -1.33 12.76
CA GLU A 38 -15.08 -2.72 13.17
C GLU A 38 -14.48 -2.94 14.58
N ASP A 39 -14.76 -4.10 15.18
CA ASP A 39 -14.31 -4.39 16.55
C ASP A 39 -12.81 -4.65 16.66
N LYS A 40 -12.15 -4.99 15.54
CA LYS A 40 -10.71 -5.13 15.37
C LYS A 40 -10.27 -4.30 14.16
N ILE A 41 -9.36 -3.37 14.38
CA ILE A 41 -8.85 -2.47 13.34
C ILE A 41 -7.33 -2.57 13.35
N ILE A 42 -6.74 -2.87 12.19
CA ILE A 42 -5.28 -2.87 12.02
C ILE A 42 -4.93 -1.64 11.20
N PHE A 43 -4.20 -0.70 11.79
CA PHE A 43 -3.87 0.54 11.10
C PHE A 43 -2.49 1.06 11.46
N SER A 44 -1.82 1.64 10.46
CA SER A 44 -0.60 2.43 10.63
C SER A 44 -0.39 3.36 9.43
N GLY A 45 0.42 4.40 9.59
CA GLY A 45 0.81 5.28 8.49
C GLY A 45 1.29 4.52 7.23
N PRO A 46 2.17 3.50 7.35
CA PRO A 46 2.57 2.68 6.21
C PRO A 46 1.43 1.96 5.47
N VAL A 47 0.38 1.52 6.17
CA VAL A 47 -0.80 0.88 5.52
C VAL A 47 -1.48 1.87 4.58
N PHE A 48 -1.69 3.11 5.03
CA PHE A 48 -2.24 4.18 4.21
C PHE A 48 -1.32 4.50 3.02
N MET A 49 -0.02 4.72 3.28
CA MET A 49 0.98 5.00 2.25
C MET A 49 0.99 3.95 1.14
N LEU A 50 1.03 2.66 1.50
CA LEU A 50 1.12 1.55 0.55
C LEU A 50 -0.13 1.47 -0.33
N PHE A 51 -1.31 1.66 0.26
CA PHE A 51 -2.57 1.65 -0.48
C PHE A 51 -2.60 2.75 -1.55
N PHE A 52 -2.26 3.99 -1.19
CA PHE A 52 -2.27 5.13 -2.12
C PHE A 52 -1.08 5.15 -3.09
N SER A 53 0.02 4.48 -2.76
CA SER A 53 1.18 4.33 -3.65
C SER A 53 1.01 3.22 -4.70
N PHE A 54 -0.01 2.36 -4.58
CA PHE A 54 -0.26 1.25 -5.49
C PHE A 54 -0.37 1.65 -6.98
N PRO A 55 -1.11 2.71 -7.38
CA PRO A 55 -1.20 3.12 -8.78
C PRO A 55 0.16 3.50 -9.37
N PHE A 56 1.02 4.14 -8.57
CA PHE A 56 2.37 4.50 -8.98
C PHE A 56 3.23 3.25 -9.18
N LEU A 57 3.28 2.36 -8.18
CA LEU A 57 4.08 1.14 -8.24
C LEU A 57 3.65 0.22 -9.40
N SER A 58 2.35 -0.01 -9.55
CA SER A 58 1.80 -0.81 -10.65
C SER A 58 2.12 -0.20 -12.01
N TYR A 59 2.05 1.13 -12.16
CA TYR A 59 2.43 1.82 -13.38
C TYR A 59 3.90 1.61 -13.75
N PHE A 60 4.82 1.69 -12.79
CA PHE A 60 6.24 1.43 -13.02
C PHE A 60 6.48 0.01 -13.51
N ILE A 61 5.85 -0.99 -12.88
CA ILE A 61 6.05 -2.39 -13.25
C ILE A 61 5.48 -2.68 -14.65
N VAL A 62 4.29 -2.16 -14.97
CA VAL A 62 3.69 -2.27 -16.31
C VAL A 62 4.56 -1.56 -17.36
N SER A 63 5.16 -0.42 -17.02
CA SER A 63 6.07 0.30 -17.92
C SER A 63 7.32 -0.51 -18.24
N VAL A 64 7.89 -1.27 -17.28
CA VAL A 64 9.00 -2.19 -17.52
C VAL A 64 8.61 -3.28 -18.54
N ILE A 65 7.42 -3.87 -18.40
CA ILE A 65 6.91 -4.86 -19.36
C ILE A 65 6.74 -4.22 -20.74
N PHE A 66 6.12 -3.04 -20.80
CA PHE A 66 5.87 -2.31 -22.04
C PHE A 66 7.18 -1.96 -22.77
N LEU A 67 8.19 -1.48 -22.03
CA LEU A 67 9.51 -1.19 -22.58
C LEU A 67 10.21 -2.42 -23.13
N ASN A 68 10.14 -3.57 -22.44
CA ASN A 68 10.77 -4.80 -22.93
C ASN A 68 10.12 -5.29 -24.25
N ILE A 69 8.80 -5.12 -24.40
CA ILE A 69 8.02 -5.53 -25.59
C ILE A 69 8.16 -4.53 -26.75
N LYS A 70 7.88 -3.24 -26.49
CA LYS A 70 7.77 -2.20 -27.53
C LYS A 70 9.05 -1.39 -27.71
N ASN A 71 10.03 -1.54 -26.82
CA ASN A 71 11.31 -0.83 -26.84
C ASN A 71 11.17 0.71 -26.89
N ARG A 72 10.04 1.23 -26.38
CA ARG A 72 9.70 2.66 -26.31
C ARG A 72 8.83 2.91 -25.08
N TRP A 73 8.84 4.13 -24.57
CA TRP A 73 7.98 4.54 -23.47
C TRP A 73 6.50 4.68 -23.87
N PRO A 74 5.55 4.53 -22.93
CA PRO A 74 4.15 4.85 -23.16
C PRO A 74 3.96 6.31 -23.58
N LYS A 75 3.02 6.59 -24.49
CA LYS A 75 2.81 7.93 -25.08
C LYS A 75 2.59 9.05 -24.05
N HIS A 76 1.94 8.75 -22.93
CA HIS A 76 1.59 9.71 -21.88
C HIS A 76 2.39 9.49 -20.59
N HIS A 77 3.62 8.99 -20.70
CA HIS A 77 4.44 8.59 -19.56
C HIS A 77 4.56 9.66 -18.48
N ASP A 78 4.93 10.88 -18.89
CA ASP A 78 5.16 11.99 -17.97
C ASP A 78 3.89 12.38 -17.21
N SER A 79 2.73 12.36 -17.87
CA SER A 79 1.45 12.66 -17.23
C SER A 79 1.06 11.62 -16.18
N PHE A 80 1.31 10.34 -16.45
CA PHE A 80 1.03 9.25 -15.49
C PHE A 80 1.97 9.30 -14.29
N ILE A 81 3.28 9.51 -14.54
CA ILE A 81 4.25 9.69 -13.46
C ILE A 81 3.89 10.89 -12.60
N ASN A 82 3.55 12.02 -13.21
CA ASN A 82 3.26 13.22 -12.45
C ASN A 82 2.01 13.05 -11.58
N CYS A 83 0.93 12.50 -12.14
CA CYS A 83 -0.31 12.25 -11.41
C CYS A 83 -0.11 11.24 -10.26
N PHE A 84 0.36 10.02 -10.57
CA PHE A 84 0.50 8.98 -9.57
C PHE A 84 1.66 9.24 -8.59
N GLY A 85 2.71 9.92 -9.05
CA GLY A 85 3.84 10.33 -8.22
C GLY A 85 3.44 11.37 -7.18
N VAL A 86 2.64 12.37 -7.57
CA VAL A 86 2.09 13.34 -6.61
C VAL A 86 1.21 12.64 -5.58
N ILE A 87 0.34 11.71 -5.98
CA ILE A 87 -0.49 10.94 -5.04
C ILE A 87 0.39 10.16 -4.04
N ALA A 88 1.42 9.46 -4.53
CA ALA A 88 2.33 8.70 -3.68
C ALA A 88 3.07 9.63 -2.68
N ILE A 89 3.61 10.77 -3.15
CA ILE A 89 4.31 11.74 -2.31
C ILE A 89 3.39 12.35 -1.25
N VAL A 90 2.20 12.79 -1.66
CA VAL A 90 1.21 13.35 -0.73
C VAL A 90 0.81 12.31 0.31
N SER A 91 0.58 11.06 -0.11
CA SER A 91 0.25 9.97 0.82
C SER A 91 1.38 9.73 1.81
N PHE A 92 2.65 9.76 1.39
CA PHE A 92 3.81 9.61 2.28
C PHE A 92 3.83 10.69 3.37
N PHE A 93 3.67 11.96 3.00
CA PHE A 93 3.65 13.05 3.97
C PHE A 93 2.43 13.01 4.90
N LEU A 94 1.26 12.65 4.37
CA LEU A 94 0.02 12.53 5.17
C LEU A 94 0.00 11.31 6.08
N SER A 95 0.78 10.26 5.77
CA SER A 95 0.80 9.01 6.53
C SER A 95 1.15 9.22 8.01
N PHE A 96 2.10 10.13 8.27
CA PHE A 96 2.52 10.44 9.63
C PHE A 96 1.43 11.14 10.45
N PRO A 97 0.92 12.34 10.08
CA PRO A 97 -0.12 13.03 10.84
C PRO A 97 -1.41 12.22 10.91
N LEU A 98 -1.77 11.49 9.85
CA LEU A 98 -2.95 10.63 9.84
C LEU A 98 -2.82 9.50 10.87
N SER A 99 -1.63 8.93 11.05
CA SER A 99 -1.40 7.89 12.07
C SER A 99 -1.67 8.40 13.48
N PHE A 100 -1.28 9.62 13.82
CA PHE A 100 -1.59 10.23 15.12
C PHE A 100 -3.07 10.55 15.26
N TYR A 101 -3.68 11.10 14.20
CA TYR A 101 -5.10 11.43 14.22
C TYR A 101 -5.97 10.19 14.45
N VAL A 102 -5.70 9.09 13.73
CA VAL A 102 -6.44 7.83 13.88
C VAL A 102 -6.23 7.24 15.27
N ASP A 103 -4.99 7.22 15.79
CA ASP A 103 -4.70 6.74 17.14
C ASP A 103 -5.48 7.53 18.21
N TYR A 104 -5.46 8.86 18.11
CA TYR A 104 -6.23 9.74 19.00
C TYR A 104 -7.74 9.47 18.92
N LYS A 105 -8.28 9.40 17.69
CA LYS A 105 -9.71 9.17 17.46
C LYS A 105 -10.16 7.82 18.03
N LEU A 106 -9.43 6.75 17.75
CA LEU A 106 -9.78 5.42 18.22
C LEU A 106 -9.73 5.33 19.75
N LYS A 107 -8.72 5.93 20.38
CA LYS A 107 -8.65 6.01 21.85
C LYS A 107 -9.83 6.79 22.45
N SER A 108 -10.28 7.86 21.79
CA SER A 108 -11.47 8.61 22.24
C SER A 108 -12.77 7.80 22.15
N GLU A 109 -12.83 6.83 21.23
CA GLU A 109 -13.95 5.90 21.03
C GLU A 109 -13.82 4.62 21.89
N ASN A 110 -12.97 4.64 22.93
CA ASN A 110 -12.70 3.52 23.85
C ASN A 110 -12.07 2.28 23.21
N TYR A 111 -11.38 2.41 22.07
CA TYR A 111 -10.55 1.33 21.57
C TYR A 111 -9.27 1.17 22.40
N LEU A 112 -8.92 -0.08 22.69
CA LEU A 112 -7.68 -0.47 23.33
C LEU A 112 -6.64 -0.83 22.26
N VAL A 113 -5.37 -0.52 22.54
CA VAL A 113 -4.26 -0.86 21.64
C VAL A 113 -3.62 -2.15 22.14
N CYS A 114 -3.52 -3.16 21.27
CA CYS A 114 -2.82 -4.40 21.60
C CYS A 114 -1.30 -4.18 21.66
N GLU A 115 -0.60 -5.03 22.42
CA GLU A 115 0.86 -5.03 22.43
C GLU A 115 1.40 -5.36 21.05
N LYS A 116 2.44 -4.63 20.63
CA LYS A 116 3.06 -4.84 19.32
C LYS A 116 4.17 -5.86 19.43
N ILE A 117 4.21 -6.78 18.47
CA ILE A 117 5.32 -7.73 18.32
C ILE A 117 6.61 -7.00 17.90
N SER A 118 6.50 -5.90 17.14
CA SER A 118 7.68 -5.13 16.73
C SER A 118 7.37 -3.65 16.50
N TRP A 119 8.40 -2.80 16.49
CA TRP A 119 8.24 -1.37 16.18
C TRP A 119 7.71 -1.11 14.76
N ARG A 120 7.96 -2.05 13.82
CA ARG A 120 7.51 -1.93 12.43
C ARG A 120 6.11 -2.49 12.18
N SER A 121 5.54 -3.24 13.13
CA SER A 121 4.20 -3.79 12.94
C SER A 121 3.14 -2.69 13.02
N PRO A 122 2.05 -2.79 12.24
CA PRO A 122 0.93 -1.88 12.38
C PRO A 122 0.33 -1.96 13.79
N ASN A 123 -0.42 -0.93 14.19
CA ASN A 123 -1.14 -0.93 15.44
C ASN A 123 -2.40 -1.75 15.28
N THR A 124 -2.71 -2.60 16.24
CA THR A 124 -3.99 -3.29 16.33
C THR A 124 -4.83 -2.62 17.41
N TYR A 125 -6.00 -2.14 17.05
CA TYR A 125 -6.98 -1.51 17.92
C TYR A 125 -8.18 -2.45 18.08
N VAL A 126 -8.62 -2.67 19.31
CA VAL A 126 -9.76 -3.56 19.59
C VAL A 126 -10.70 -2.92 20.60
N LYS A 127 -12.01 -3.17 20.49
CA LYS A 127 -12.98 -2.75 21.53
C LYS A 127 -12.90 -3.62 22.78
N ASN A 128 -12.54 -4.89 22.62
CA ASN A 128 -12.40 -5.85 23.72
C ASN A 128 -11.00 -6.44 23.70
N ILE A 129 -10.29 -6.37 24.83
CA ILE A 129 -8.92 -6.88 24.95
C ILE A 129 -8.80 -8.37 24.63
N LYS A 130 -9.88 -9.14 24.75
CA LYS A 130 -9.93 -10.56 24.36
C LYS A 130 -9.75 -10.81 22.85
N LEU A 131 -9.83 -9.76 22.03
CA LEU A 131 -9.60 -9.80 20.59
C LEU A 131 -8.13 -9.52 20.22
N CYS A 132 -7.29 -9.19 21.20
CA CYS A 132 -5.84 -9.19 21.02
C CYS A 132 -5.35 -10.65 21.03
N ASP A 133 -4.62 -11.01 19.97
CA ASP A 133 -3.97 -12.32 19.82
C ASP A 133 -2.62 -12.36 20.55
#